data_AF-A0A937XJC8-F1
#
_entry.id   AF-A0A937XJC8-F1
#
_cell.length_a   1.000
_cell.length_b   1.000
_cell.length_c   1.000
_cell.angle_alpha   90.00
_cell.angle_beta   90.00
_cell.angle_gamma   90.00
#
_symmetry.space_group_name_H-M   'P 1'
#
loop_
_entity.id
_entity.type
_entity.pdbx_description
1 polymer ?
#
loop_
_entity_poly.entity_id
_entity_poly.type
_entity_poly.pdbx_seq_one_letter_code
_entity_poly.pdbx_strand_id
1 'polypeptide(L)'
;MTKLLACLLFSAAVAAANPYVLTFLSEVSVDSVHKFVELHGEPDDQSMDLNGWQLVTTTSACTLTHYLQYNEFLVVDSEALALREAVRGTLSLNPLGDSVTLLDSTGRVVDWVCYPTYPTGHGKAPLPPVPGSVAFWNFDDFEGQSMNWYVDSTPTPGWDNDDQSRIAGTLTGSGGVTLDEASVYASGTNGHCHCGLYQQTGYTISGLGAGTYYGEH
;
A
#
# COMPACT_ATOMS: atom_id res chain seq x y z
N MET A 1 -10.36 -56.30 22.80
CA MET A 1 -9.12 -55.57 22.42
C MET A 1 -9.35 -55.08 21.00
N THR A 2 -9.95 -53.90 20.87
CA THR A 2 -10.40 -53.36 19.58
C THR A 2 -10.04 -51.88 19.58
N LYS A 3 -8.85 -51.57 19.07
CA LYS A 3 -8.41 -50.20 18.83
C LYS A 3 -9.18 -49.69 17.60
N LEU A 4 -10.28 -48.97 17.83
CA LEU A 4 -10.95 -48.26 16.75
C LEU A 4 -10.13 -47.00 16.43
N LEU A 5 -9.60 -47.00 15.23
CA LEU A 5 -8.86 -45.95 14.58
C LEU A 5 -9.81 -44.76 14.36
N ALA A 6 -9.80 -43.75 15.25
CA ALA A 6 -10.43 -42.45 15.01
C ALA A 6 -9.44 -41.57 14.23
N CYS A 7 -9.24 -41.93 12.97
CA CYS A 7 -8.66 -41.09 11.92
C CYS A 7 -9.70 -41.08 10.81
N LEU A 8 -9.94 -39.90 10.18
CA LEU A 8 -11.03 -39.57 9.23
C LEU A 8 -12.26 -39.02 9.97
N LEU A 9 -12.62 -37.74 9.91
CA LEU A 9 -12.40 -36.70 8.91
C LEU A 9 -12.35 -35.34 9.65
N PHE A 10 -11.19 -34.68 9.69
CA PHE A 10 -11.23 -33.23 9.57
C PHE A 10 -11.58 -33.00 8.10
N SER A 11 -12.87 -32.86 7.82
CA SER A 11 -13.31 -32.24 6.59
C SER A 11 -12.56 -30.91 6.53
N ALA A 12 -11.57 -30.84 5.65
CA ALA A 12 -10.94 -29.61 5.23
C ALA A 12 -12.01 -28.75 4.54
N ALA A 13 -12.93 -28.20 5.33
CA ALA A 13 -13.58 -26.97 5.00
C ALA A 13 -12.55 -25.87 5.27
N VAL A 14 -11.46 -25.87 4.50
CA VAL A 14 -10.88 -24.61 4.05
C VAL A 14 -11.89 -24.12 3.01
N ALA A 15 -13.08 -23.73 3.49
CA ALA A 15 -13.97 -22.89 2.73
C ALA A 15 -13.11 -21.70 2.35
N ALA A 16 -12.97 -21.47 1.05
CA ALA A 16 -12.19 -20.40 0.44
C ALA A 16 -12.20 -19.17 1.35
N ALA A 17 -11.14 -18.99 2.13
CA ALA A 17 -10.97 -17.78 2.90
C ALA A 17 -10.90 -16.69 1.85
N ASN A 18 -11.79 -15.70 1.98
CA ASN A 18 -11.87 -14.58 1.06
C ASN A 18 -10.44 -14.05 0.81
N PRO A 19 -9.89 -14.18 -0.41
CA PRO A 19 -8.47 -13.88 -0.64
C PRO A 19 -8.16 -12.39 -0.51
N TYR A 20 -9.18 -11.54 -0.38
CA TYR A 20 -9.03 -10.10 -0.24
C TYR A 20 -8.48 -9.71 1.13
N VAL A 21 -7.35 -9.04 1.09
CA VAL A 21 -6.68 -8.40 2.22
C VAL A 21 -7.17 -6.94 2.29
N LEU A 22 -7.95 -6.63 3.31
CA LEU A 22 -8.31 -5.24 3.64
C LEU A 22 -7.06 -4.53 4.18
N THR A 23 -6.74 -3.38 3.62
CA THR A 23 -5.67 -2.49 4.06
C THR A 23 -6.23 -1.15 4.46
N PHE A 24 -5.51 -0.45 5.32
CA PHE A 24 -5.90 0.87 5.82
C PHE A 24 -4.85 1.93 5.55
N LEU A 25 -3.55 1.59 5.55
CA LEU A 25 -2.51 2.57 5.27
C LEU A 25 -2.53 2.88 3.77
N SER A 26 -3.05 4.06 3.44
CA SER A 26 -3.21 4.52 2.05
C SER A 26 -1.97 5.23 1.57
N GLU A 27 -1.49 6.20 2.33
CA GLU A 27 -0.43 7.09 1.86
C GLU A 27 0.42 7.59 3.02
N VAL A 28 1.73 7.72 2.79
CA VAL A 28 2.63 8.32 3.78
C VAL A 28 3.61 9.28 3.12
N SER A 29 3.64 10.51 3.63
CA SER A 29 4.69 11.49 3.31
C SER A 29 5.59 11.78 4.51
N VAL A 30 6.88 11.91 4.19
CA VAL A 30 7.94 12.28 5.14
C VAL A 30 8.54 13.65 4.84
N ASP A 31 7.96 14.39 3.88
CA ASP A 31 8.37 15.75 3.56
C ASP A 31 8.23 16.64 4.79
N SER A 32 9.32 17.30 5.19
CA SER A 32 9.33 18.23 6.33
C SER A 32 8.25 19.31 6.32
N VAL A 33 7.74 19.69 5.15
CA VAL A 33 6.67 20.69 5.00
C VAL A 33 5.28 20.05 5.13
N HIS A 34 5.13 18.81 4.64
CA HIS A 34 3.84 18.12 4.52
C HIS A 34 3.96 16.66 4.99
N LYS A 35 4.32 16.44 6.27
CA LYS A 35 4.37 15.09 6.85
C LYS A 35 2.98 14.62 7.24
N PHE A 36 2.57 13.45 6.76
CA PHE A 36 1.30 12.85 7.13
C PHE A 36 1.33 11.33 6.98
N VAL A 37 0.42 10.66 7.68
CA VAL A 37 -0.02 9.29 7.41
C VAL A 37 -1.51 9.37 7.09
N GLU A 38 -1.92 8.78 5.98
CA GLU A 38 -3.31 8.69 5.58
C GLU A 38 -3.85 7.28 5.77
N LEU A 39 -5.08 7.20 6.28
CA LEU A 39 -5.84 5.97 6.39
C LEU A 39 -7.07 5.98 5.47
N HIS A 40 -7.24 4.92 4.71
CA HIS A 40 -8.40 4.66 3.85
C HIS A 40 -8.57 3.13 3.67
N GLY A 41 -9.81 2.64 3.78
CA GLY A 41 -10.09 1.21 3.76
C GLY A 41 -10.25 0.68 2.34
N GLU A 42 -9.31 -0.16 1.89
CA GLU A 42 -9.26 -0.69 0.51
C GLU A 42 -9.07 -2.22 0.50
N PRO A 43 -9.61 -2.98 -0.48
CA PRO A 43 -10.38 -2.54 -1.65
C PRO A 43 -11.88 -2.38 -1.37
N ASP A 44 -12.30 -2.62 -0.12
CA ASP A 44 -13.69 -2.53 0.30
C ASP A 44 -13.85 -1.35 1.26
N ASP A 45 -14.47 -0.29 0.75
CA ASP A 45 -14.87 0.87 1.51
C ASP A 45 -15.86 0.46 2.60
N GLN A 46 -15.37 0.20 3.81
CA GLN A 46 -16.23 -0.08 4.96
C GLN A 46 -16.02 0.94 6.05
N SER A 47 -17.14 1.40 6.64
CA SER A 47 -17.06 2.24 7.82
C SER A 47 -16.45 1.47 8.99
N MET A 48 -15.58 2.13 9.76
CA MET A 48 -14.84 1.51 10.85
C MET A 48 -14.67 2.42 12.05
N ASP A 49 -14.94 1.88 13.25
CA ASP A 49 -14.59 2.56 14.49
C ASP A 49 -13.11 2.37 14.80
N LEU A 50 -12.32 3.44 14.64
CA LEU A 50 -10.89 3.48 14.93
C LEU A 50 -10.63 3.91 16.38
N ASN A 51 -11.65 4.08 17.22
CA ASN A 51 -11.46 4.54 18.58
C ASN A 51 -10.59 3.56 19.40
N GLY A 52 -9.47 4.06 19.91
CA GLY A 52 -8.48 3.28 20.65
C GLY A 52 -7.45 2.55 19.79
N TRP A 53 -7.57 2.62 18.45
CA TRP A 53 -6.51 2.15 17.54
C TRP A 53 -5.28 3.03 17.65
N GLN A 54 -4.13 2.53 17.23
CA GLN A 54 -2.87 3.27 17.36
C GLN A 54 -2.07 3.25 16.06
N LEU A 55 -1.50 4.40 15.70
CA LEU A 55 -0.37 4.46 14.79
C LEU A 55 0.90 4.46 15.62
N VAL A 56 1.77 3.50 15.34
CA VAL A 56 3.02 3.29 16.08
C VAL A 56 4.19 3.34 15.11
N THR A 57 5.19 4.12 15.46
CA THR A 57 6.52 4.08 14.85
C THR A 57 7.55 3.59 15.86
N THR A 58 8.79 3.41 15.44
CA THR A 58 9.88 3.00 16.36
C THR A 58 10.14 4.02 17.47
N THR A 59 9.72 5.28 17.30
CA THR A 59 10.03 6.39 18.21
C THR A 59 8.82 7.15 18.74
N SER A 60 7.63 6.86 18.21
CA SER A 60 6.41 7.61 18.56
C SER A 60 5.16 6.75 18.46
N ALA A 61 4.08 7.21 19.08
CA ALA A 61 2.78 6.60 18.93
C ALA A 61 1.68 7.64 19.15
N CYS A 62 0.61 7.52 18.37
CA CYS A 62 -0.62 8.25 18.59
C CYS A 62 -1.82 7.29 18.59
N THR A 63 -2.86 7.66 19.34
CA THR A 63 -4.12 6.92 19.47
C THR A 63 -5.19 7.64 18.68
N LEU A 64 -5.91 6.90 17.85
CA LEU A 64 -7.01 7.38 17.03
C LEU A 64 -8.29 7.45 17.87
N THR A 65 -9.09 8.49 17.62
CA THR A 65 -10.40 8.72 18.25
C THR A 65 -11.45 9.03 17.19
N HIS A 66 -11.34 8.37 16.03
CA HIS A 66 -12.12 8.64 14.84
C HIS A 66 -13.05 7.48 14.48
N TYR A 67 -14.17 7.79 13.84
CA TYR A 67 -15.00 6.81 13.15
C TYR A 67 -14.88 7.07 11.66
N LEU A 68 -14.17 6.19 10.95
CA LEU A 68 -13.97 6.29 9.51
C LEU A 68 -15.28 5.92 8.81
N GLN A 69 -15.88 6.87 8.09
CA GLN A 69 -17.08 6.67 7.30
C GLN A 69 -16.76 5.94 5.98
N TYR A 70 -17.81 5.50 5.30
CA TYR A 70 -17.72 4.98 3.93
C TYR A 70 -17.06 6.00 3.00
N ASN A 71 -16.03 5.58 2.26
CA ASN A 71 -15.21 6.41 1.36
C ASN A 71 -14.57 7.64 2.03
N GLU A 72 -14.30 7.58 3.33
CA GLU A 72 -13.58 8.64 4.03
C GLU A 72 -12.08 8.36 4.06
N PHE A 73 -11.32 9.45 4.04
CA PHE A 73 -9.87 9.49 4.27
C PHE A 73 -9.61 10.13 5.62
N LEU A 74 -8.79 9.50 6.46
CA LEU A 74 -8.28 10.10 7.69
C LEU A 74 -6.82 10.48 7.51
N VAL A 75 -6.55 11.79 7.43
CA VAL A 75 -5.19 12.33 7.38
C VAL A 75 -4.69 12.63 8.78
N VAL A 76 -3.59 11.99 9.19
CA VAL A 76 -2.89 12.21 10.45
C VAL A 76 -1.62 13.00 10.19
N ASP A 77 -1.70 14.32 10.36
CA ASP A 77 -0.60 15.26 10.21
C ASP A 77 -0.36 16.09 11.47
N SER A 78 0.49 17.11 11.37
CA SER A 78 0.80 18.00 12.50
C SER A 78 -0.40 18.86 12.96
N GLU A 79 -1.31 19.21 12.05
CA GLU A 79 -2.50 20.00 12.36
C GLU A 79 -3.53 19.15 13.09
N ALA A 80 -3.81 17.95 12.61
CA ALA A 80 -4.69 16.97 13.26
C ALA A 80 -4.22 16.66 14.69
N LEU A 81 -2.90 16.48 14.89
CA LEU A 81 -2.30 16.29 16.22
C LEU A 81 -2.43 17.52 17.13
N ALA A 82 -2.39 18.73 16.57
CA ALA A 82 -2.55 19.97 17.32
C ALA A 82 -4.01 20.18 17.76
N LEU A 83 -4.97 19.88 16.89
CA LEU A 83 -6.41 20.02 17.15
C LEU A 83 -6.95 18.94 18.08
N ARG A 84 -6.34 17.74 18.09
CA ARG A 84 -6.71 16.60 18.95
C ARG A 84 -8.14 16.08 18.78
N GLU A 85 -8.73 16.31 17.63
CA GLU A 85 -10.11 15.88 17.34
C GLU A 85 -10.17 14.39 16.96
N ALA A 86 -9.34 13.97 16.00
CA ALA A 86 -9.31 12.59 15.50
C ALA A 86 -8.12 11.75 16.03
N VAL A 87 -7.14 12.39 16.67
CA VAL A 87 -5.89 11.74 17.06
C VAL A 87 -5.28 12.37 18.32
N ARG A 88 -4.64 11.57 19.18
CA ARG A 88 -3.96 12.03 20.40
C ARG A 88 -2.58 11.39 20.53
N GLY A 89 -1.57 12.17 20.92
CA GLY A 89 -0.21 11.68 21.14
C GLY A 89 0.79 12.41 20.25
N THR A 90 1.79 11.69 19.76
CA THR A 90 2.79 12.23 18.84
C THR A 90 3.03 11.26 17.69
N LEU A 91 3.28 11.80 16.50
CA LEU A 91 3.71 11.02 15.35
C LEU A 91 5.02 11.60 14.83
N SER A 92 6.04 10.76 14.74
CA SER A 92 7.34 11.08 14.18
C SER A 92 7.67 10.04 13.13
N LEU A 93 7.75 10.51 11.88
CA LEU A 93 8.09 9.68 10.73
C LEU A 93 9.57 9.85 10.42
N ASN A 94 10.31 8.74 10.45
CA ASN A 94 11.70 8.67 10.04
C ASN A 94 11.86 7.77 8.78
N PRO A 95 12.03 8.34 7.59
CA PRO A 95 12.09 7.55 6.36
C PRO A 95 13.32 6.63 6.27
N LEU A 96 14.34 6.81 7.11
CA LEU A 96 15.53 5.97 7.13
C LEU A 96 15.44 4.94 8.27
N GLY A 97 14.75 3.82 8.00
CA GLY A 97 14.73 2.63 8.86
C GLY A 97 13.61 2.56 9.88
N ASP A 98 12.56 3.35 9.72
CA ASP A 98 11.35 3.28 10.54
C ASP A 98 10.23 2.49 9.83
N SER A 99 9.18 2.22 10.58
CA SER A 99 7.94 1.64 10.10
C SER A 99 6.76 2.40 10.67
N VAL A 100 5.66 2.49 9.93
CA VAL A 100 4.36 2.87 10.48
C VAL A 100 3.55 1.60 10.63
N THR A 101 3.10 1.30 11.84
CA THR A 101 2.26 0.15 12.15
C THR A 101 0.91 0.64 12.67
N LEU A 102 -0.18 0.14 12.10
CA LEU A 102 -1.53 0.35 12.59
C LEU A 102 -1.92 -0.82 13.51
N LEU A 103 -2.23 -0.51 14.76
CA LEU A 103 -2.73 -1.46 15.75
C LEU A 103 -4.21 -1.24 16.01
N ASP A 104 -4.98 -2.33 16.13
CA ASP A 104 -6.36 -2.25 16.62
C ASP A 104 -6.42 -1.89 18.11
N SER A 105 -7.63 -1.67 18.62
CA SER A 105 -7.87 -1.36 20.04
C SER A 105 -7.46 -2.47 21.02
N THR A 106 -7.13 -3.67 20.54
CA THR A 106 -6.61 -4.79 21.33
C THR A 106 -5.08 -4.92 21.23
N GLY A 107 -4.42 -4.06 20.45
CA GLY A 107 -2.98 -4.04 20.23
C GLY A 107 -2.51 -5.02 19.16
N ARG A 108 -3.40 -5.56 18.31
CA ARG A 108 -3.02 -6.43 17.19
C ARG A 108 -2.66 -5.60 15.98
N VAL A 109 -1.66 -6.04 15.23
CA VAL A 109 -1.31 -5.43 13.94
C VAL A 109 -2.43 -5.65 12.94
N VAL A 110 -2.97 -4.57 12.41
CA VAL A 110 -3.95 -4.56 11.33
C VAL A 110 -3.26 -4.30 10.00
N ASP A 111 -2.37 -3.31 9.96
CA ASP A 111 -1.65 -2.92 8.76
C ASP A 111 -0.27 -2.34 9.11
N TRP A 112 0.65 -2.31 8.16
CA TRP A 112 1.97 -1.72 8.36
C TRP A 112 2.67 -1.36 7.04
N VAL A 113 3.57 -0.38 7.13
CA VAL A 113 4.53 -0.04 6.08
C VAL A 113 5.91 0.20 6.68
N CYS A 114 6.95 -0.37 6.07
CA CYS A 114 8.36 -0.17 6.40
C CYS A 114 9.07 0.63 5.30
N TYR A 115 9.82 1.67 5.69
CA TYR A 115 10.68 2.44 4.78
C TYR A 115 12.05 1.78 4.62
N PRO A 116 12.67 1.97 3.45
CA PRO A 116 12.86 0.93 2.46
C PRO A 116 13.74 -0.23 2.94
N THR A 117 13.27 -1.45 2.65
CA THR A 117 14.16 -2.59 2.37
C THR A 117 13.87 -3.08 0.96
N TYR A 118 14.83 -2.92 0.05
CA TYR A 118 14.73 -3.52 -1.29
C TYR A 118 14.86 -5.06 -1.20
N PRO A 119 14.10 -5.83 -2.01
CA PRO A 119 13.03 -5.41 -2.93
C PRO A 119 11.74 -5.01 -2.20
N THR A 120 10.97 -4.09 -2.80
CA THR A 120 9.62 -3.74 -2.31
C THR A 120 8.66 -4.93 -2.53
N GLY A 121 7.70 -5.07 -1.64
CA GLY A 121 6.71 -6.16 -1.57
C GLY A 121 5.70 -5.81 -0.49
N HIS A 122 4.74 -6.68 -0.18
CA HIS A 122 3.71 -6.38 0.84
C HIS A 122 4.32 -5.83 2.14
N GLY A 123 3.88 -4.63 2.54
CA GLY A 123 4.37 -3.87 3.71
C GLY A 123 5.75 -3.21 3.56
N LYS A 124 6.47 -3.40 2.45
CA LYS A 124 7.74 -2.72 2.16
C LYS A 124 7.53 -1.65 1.09
N ALA A 125 7.59 -0.40 1.49
CA ALA A 125 7.50 0.72 0.57
C ALA A 125 8.88 1.17 0.06
N PRO A 126 8.94 1.80 -1.12
CA PRO A 126 10.12 2.60 -1.49
C PRO A 126 10.34 3.75 -0.48
N LEU A 127 11.48 4.42 -0.58
CA LEU A 127 11.68 5.67 0.16
C LEU A 127 10.75 6.74 -0.44
N PRO A 128 9.91 7.42 0.36
CA PRO A 128 9.14 8.54 -0.16
C PRO A 128 10.09 9.63 -0.70
N PRO A 129 9.84 10.18 -1.91
CA PRO A 129 10.63 11.31 -2.41
C PRO A 129 10.35 12.57 -1.59
N VAL A 130 11.22 13.56 -1.73
CA VAL A 130 11.02 14.89 -1.14
C VAL A 130 11.17 15.93 -2.25
N PRO A 131 10.10 16.64 -2.65
CA PRO A 131 8.72 16.49 -2.17
C PRO A 131 8.06 15.18 -2.68
N GLY A 132 6.98 14.77 -2.00
CA GLY A 132 6.12 13.64 -2.39
C GLY A 132 5.87 12.63 -1.26
N SER A 133 5.40 11.45 -1.62
CA SER A 133 4.90 10.42 -0.70
C SER A 133 5.12 9.00 -1.28
N VAL A 134 4.77 7.99 -0.48
CA VAL A 134 4.46 6.66 -0.99
C VAL A 134 3.00 6.37 -0.78
N ALA A 135 2.35 5.87 -1.83
CA ALA A 135 0.95 5.52 -1.85
C ALA A 135 0.78 4.01 -2.03
N PHE A 136 -0.29 3.46 -1.49
CA PHE A 136 -0.64 2.06 -1.58
C PHE A 136 -1.70 1.87 -2.64
N TRP A 137 -1.40 1.00 -3.60
CA TRP A 137 -2.35 0.55 -4.60
C TRP A 137 -2.86 -0.82 -4.18
N ASN A 138 -4.14 -0.91 -3.84
CA ASN A 138 -4.83 -2.15 -3.50
C ASN A 138 -6.05 -2.32 -4.42
N PHE A 139 -5.86 -3.02 -5.53
CA PHE A 139 -6.88 -3.14 -6.57
C PHE A 139 -7.39 -4.58 -6.68
N ASP A 140 -8.71 -4.72 -6.68
CA ASP A 140 -9.43 -5.95 -7.03
C ASP A 140 -9.85 -5.90 -8.50
N ASP A 141 -9.33 -6.81 -9.33
CA ASP A 141 -9.66 -6.91 -10.75
C ASP A 141 -10.65 -8.06 -11.06
N PHE A 142 -11.35 -8.58 -10.05
CA PHE A 142 -12.24 -9.76 -10.10
C PHE A 142 -11.53 -11.10 -10.39
N GLU A 143 -10.29 -11.09 -10.87
CA GLU A 143 -9.46 -12.27 -11.11
C GLU A 143 -8.43 -12.48 -10.00
N GLY A 144 -8.15 -11.43 -9.22
CA GLY A 144 -7.34 -11.45 -8.01
C GLY A 144 -7.19 -10.07 -7.38
N GLN A 145 -6.41 -10.02 -6.31
CA GLN A 145 -6.04 -8.77 -5.65
C GLN A 145 -4.59 -8.44 -5.99
N SER A 146 -4.37 -7.23 -6.52
CA SER A 146 -3.04 -6.67 -6.76
C SER A 146 -2.74 -5.61 -5.71
N MET A 147 -1.67 -5.80 -4.95
CA MET A 147 -1.24 -4.89 -3.89
C MET A 147 0.20 -4.45 -4.09
N ASN A 148 0.45 -3.14 -4.14
CA ASN A 148 1.80 -2.61 -4.23
C ASN A 148 1.93 -1.18 -3.67
N TRP A 149 3.08 -0.86 -3.11
CA TRP A 149 3.45 0.52 -2.79
C TRP A 149 4.12 1.16 -4.01
N TYR A 150 3.74 2.40 -4.33
CA TYR A 150 4.35 3.20 -5.38
C TYR A 150 4.75 4.58 -4.86
N VAL A 151 5.59 5.29 -5.62
CA VAL A 151 5.93 6.68 -5.30
C VAL A 151 4.94 7.61 -5.96
N ASP A 152 4.37 8.49 -5.15
CA ASP A 152 3.52 9.57 -5.60
C ASP A 152 4.27 10.91 -5.47
N SER A 153 4.40 11.58 -6.60
CA SER A 153 5.08 12.87 -6.72
C SER A 153 4.16 14.07 -6.48
N THR A 154 2.84 13.83 -6.44
CA THR A 154 1.79 14.83 -6.33
C THR A 154 0.77 14.44 -5.25
N PRO A 155 1.21 14.09 -4.03
CA PRO A 155 0.32 13.59 -2.97
C PRO A 155 -0.93 14.44 -2.82
N THR A 156 -2.07 13.77 -2.64
CA THR A 156 -3.39 14.39 -2.54
C THR A 156 -4.08 14.05 -1.20
N PRO A 157 -3.54 14.52 -0.05
CA PRO A 157 -4.08 14.14 1.27
C PRO A 157 -5.57 14.46 1.41
N GLY A 158 -6.34 13.44 1.80
CA GLY A 158 -7.78 13.49 1.96
C GLY A 158 -8.56 13.15 0.70
N TRP A 159 -7.91 12.62 -0.33
CA TRP A 159 -8.49 12.23 -1.62
C TRP A 159 -7.90 10.89 -2.10
N ASP A 160 -8.51 10.33 -3.14
CA ASP A 160 -7.96 9.16 -3.83
C ASP A 160 -6.52 9.45 -4.31
N ASN A 161 -5.61 8.52 -4.06
CA ASN A 161 -4.22 8.64 -4.51
C ASN A 161 -4.15 8.85 -6.03
N ASP A 162 -3.47 9.90 -6.50
CA ASP A 162 -3.40 10.25 -7.92
C ASP A 162 -2.04 9.90 -8.53
N ASP A 163 -1.98 8.77 -9.21
CA ASP A 163 -0.77 8.22 -9.83
C ASP A 163 -0.33 8.95 -11.12
N GLN A 164 -0.35 10.28 -11.15
CA GLN A 164 -0.20 11.12 -12.36
C GLN A 164 1.06 10.89 -13.19
N SER A 165 2.01 10.07 -12.72
CA SER A 165 3.17 9.69 -13.49
C SER A 165 2.87 8.52 -14.43
N ARG A 166 3.04 8.72 -15.75
CA ARG A 166 2.77 7.71 -16.78
C ARG A 166 3.99 7.43 -17.64
N ILE A 167 4.29 6.15 -17.84
CA ILE A 167 5.20 5.65 -18.87
C ILE A 167 4.39 4.74 -19.79
N ALA A 168 4.29 5.09 -21.07
CA ALA A 168 3.66 4.25 -22.08
C ALA A 168 4.68 3.83 -23.14
N GLY A 169 4.53 2.63 -23.68
CA GLY A 169 5.43 2.12 -24.71
C GLY A 169 4.96 0.83 -25.38
N THR A 170 5.75 0.34 -26.33
CA THR A 170 5.58 -0.96 -26.99
C THR A 170 6.84 -1.78 -26.74
N LEU A 171 6.69 -3.00 -26.20
CA LEU A 171 7.81 -3.94 -26.09
C LEU A 171 8.08 -4.60 -27.45
N THR A 172 9.33 -4.56 -27.90
CA THR A 172 9.78 -5.23 -29.12
C THR A 172 10.97 -6.13 -28.81
N GLY A 173 10.93 -7.36 -29.34
CA GLY A 173 12.02 -8.32 -29.26
C GLY A 173 13.06 -8.11 -30.34
N SER A 174 13.99 -9.07 -30.45
CA SER A 174 14.99 -9.04 -31.52
C SER A 174 14.34 -8.99 -32.91
N GLY A 175 14.79 -8.05 -33.75
CA GLY A 175 14.21 -7.81 -35.08
C GLY A 175 12.99 -6.88 -35.13
N GLY A 176 12.63 -6.23 -34.02
CA GLY A 176 11.55 -5.22 -34.00
C GLY A 176 10.14 -5.82 -33.96
N VAL A 177 10.02 -7.12 -33.70
CA VAL A 177 8.73 -7.81 -33.56
C VAL A 177 8.14 -7.46 -32.20
N THR A 178 6.89 -7.02 -32.16
CA THR A 178 6.15 -6.79 -30.91
C THR A 178 6.00 -8.08 -30.13
N LEU A 179 6.17 -8.00 -28.81
CA LEU A 179 6.06 -9.14 -27.92
C LEU A 179 4.70 -9.14 -27.25
N ASP A 180 3.89 -10.13 -27.60
CA ASP A 180 2.63 -10.40 -26.91
C ASP A 180 2.93 -11.09 -25.55
N GLU A 181 2.08 -10.85 -24.55
CA GLU A 181 2.15 -11.48 -23.21
C GLU A 181 3.46 -11.21 -22.43
N ALA A 182 4.23 -10.19 -22.80
CA ALA A 182 5.43 -9.82 -22.07
C ALA A 182 5.11 -9.06 -20.76
N SER A 183 5.77 -9.43 -19.66
CA SER A 183 5.71 -8.65 -18.42
C SER A 183 6.67 -7.49 -18.49
N VAL A 184 6.22 -6.26 -18.17
CA VAL A 184 7.14 -5.13 -17.98
C VAL A 184 7.34 -4.90 -16.49
N TYR A 185 8.59 -5.00 -16.08
CA TYR A 185 9.05 -4.55 -14.77
C TYR A 185 9.71 -3.19 -14.94
N ALA A 186 9.13 -2.15 -14.35
CA ALA A 186 9.80 -0.86 -14.25
C ALA A 186 10.26 -0.65 -12.82
N SER A 187 11.57 -0.59 -12.63
CA SER A 187 12.19 -0.15 -11.39
C SER A 187 12.99 1.12 -11.66
N GLY A 188 12.63 2.21 -10.98
CA GLY A 188 13.42 3.44 -10.97
C GLY A 188 14.14 3.61 -9.64
N THR A 189 14.95 4.67 -9.52
CA THR A 189 15.62 5.06 -8.26
C THR A 189 14.64 5.21 -7.08
N ASN A 190 13.36 5.39 -7.38
CA ASN A 190 12.30 5.73 -6.44
C ASN A 190 11.17 4.68 -6.37
N GLY A 191 11.28 3.48 -6.96
CA GLY A 191 10.24 2.45 -6.74
C GLY A 191 9.98 1.50 -7.90
N HIS A 192 9.02 0.59 -7.68
CA HIS A 192 8.66 -0.50 -8.57
C HIS A 192 7.19 -0.40 -8.98
N CYS A 193 6.92 -0.52 -10.28
CA CYS A 193 5.57 -0.79 -10.79
C CYS A 193 5.59 -2.07 -11.65
N HIS A 194 4.57 -2.90 -11.48
CA HIS A 194 4.37 -4.13 -12.26
C HIS A 194 3.10 -3.98 -13.08
N CYS A 195 3.24 -4.06 -14.40
CA CYS A 195 2.11 -4.15 -15.31
C CYS A 195 2.26 -5.45 -16.12
N GLY A 196 1.26 -6.33 -16.02
CA GLY A 196 1.11 -7.47 -16.92
C GLY A 196 0.41 -7.02 -18.21
N LEU A 197 1.00 -7.31 -19.37
CA LEU A 197 0.34 -7.07 -20.66
C LEU A 197 -0.67 -8.19 -20.95
N TYR A 198 -1.96 -7.93 -20.71
CA TYR A 198 -3.02 -8.78 -21.24
C TYR A 198 -3.45 -8.29 -22.64
N GLN A 199 -3.09 -9.09 -23.66
CA GLN A 199 -3.65 -9.04 -25.02
C GLN A 199 -3.46 -7.75 -25.85
N GLN A 200 -2.54 -6.85 -25.49
CA GLN A 200 -2.28 -5.62 -26.26
C GLN A 200 -0.80 -5.41 -26.59
N THR A 201 -0.57 -4.91 -27.81
CA THR A 201 0.74 -4.54 -28.39
C THR A 201 1.37 -3.28 -27.76
N GLY A 202 0.91 -2.86 -26.60
CA GLY A 202 1.33 -1.65 -25.91
C GLY A 202 1.03 -1.73 -24.42
N TYR A 203 1.94 -1.19 -23.61
CA TYR A 203 1.81 -1.10 -22.16
C TYR A 203 1.67 0.35 -21.74
N THR A 204 0.97 0.55 -20.62
CA THR A 204 1.06 1.77 -19.82
C THR A 204 1.42 1.35 -18.40
N ILE A 205 2.55 1.85 -17.90
CA ILE A 205 2.98 1.71 -16.51
C ILE A 205 2.79 3.07 -15.87
N SER A 206 1.88 3.14 -14.90
CA SER A 206 1.62 4.36 -14.12
C SER A 206 2.33 4.31 -12.77
N GLY A 207 2.34 5.42 -12.02
CA GLY A 207 2.94 5.51 -10.69
C GLY A 207 4.48 5.50 -10.65
N LEU A 208 5.15 5.87 -11.74
CA LEU A 208 6.61 5.92 -11.82
C LEU A 208 7.14 7.35 -11.66
N GLY A 209 7.88 7.66 -10.59
CA GLY A 209 8.44 9.01 -10.38
C GLY A 209 9.34 9.54 -11.52
N ALA A 210 9.93 10.73 -11.38
CA ALA A 210 10.92 11.18 -12.38
C ALA A 210 12.17 10.26 -12.36
N GLY A 211 12.61 9.73 -13.52
CA GLY A 211 13.77 8.84 -13.58
C GLY A 211 14.09 8.24 -14.95
N THR A 212 15.20 7.49 -15.01
CA THR A 212 15.58 6.65 -16.15
C THR A 212 15.10 5.23 -15.90
N TYR A 213 14.43 4.62 -16.88
CA TYR A 213 13.81 3.31 -16.77
C TYR A 213 14.42 2.35 -17.78
N TYR A 214 14.59 1.10 -17.36
CA TYR A 214 15.09 0.01 -18.19
C TYR A 214 14.10 -1.15 -18.11
N GLY A 215 13.79 -1.77 -19.26
CA GLY A 215 13.06 -3.02 -19.30
C GLY A 215 14.03 -4.19 -19.35
N GLU A 216 13.77 -5.23 -18.56
CA GLU A 216 14.48 -6.51 -18.64
C GLU A 216 13.60 -7.54 -19.36
N HIS A 217 14.24 -8.53 -19.99
CA HIS A 217 13.63 -9.49 -20.89
C HIS A 217 13.99 -10.92 -20.52
#